data_AF-A0A7W1IJR6-F1
#
_entry.id   AF-A0A7W1IJR6-F1
#
_cell.length_a   1.000
_cell.length_b   1.000
_cell.length_c   1.000
_cell.angle_alpha   90.00
_cell.angle_beta   90.00
_cell.angle_gamma   90.00
#
_symmetry.space_group_name_H-M   'P 1'
#
loop_
_entity.id
_entity.type
_entity.pdbx_description
1 polymer ?
#
loop_
_entity_poly.entity_id
_entity_poly.type
_entity_poly.pdbx_seq_one_letter_code
_entity_poly.pdbx_strand_id
1 'polypeptide(L)' 'MTWAQSYDPLGSAVASTALAALPVAVLLGCIASGRVKAHVAALLGLATALAIAVGVLGMPLGAALAASATGAAYGL' A
#
# COMPACT_ATOMS: atom_id res chain seq x y z
N MET A 1 5.16 3.16 -21.51
CA MET A 1 6.19 2.26 -20.94
C MET A 1 5.54 1.45 -19.82
N THR A 2 5.55 0.13 -19.88
CA THR A 2 5.06 -0.74 -18.81
C THR A 2 6.10 -0.79 -17.69
N TRP A 3 5.73 -0.39 -16.48
CA TRP A 3 6.60 -0.54 -15.31
C TRP A 3 6.85 -2.03 -15.05
N ALA A 4 8.12 -2.40 -14.83
CA ALA A 4 8.51 -3.76 -14.49
C ALA A 4 8.58 -3.89 -12.97
N GLN A 5 7.71 -4.72 -12.41
CA GLN A 5 7.63 -4.94 -10.96
C GLN A 5 8.85 -5.72 -10.46
N SER A 6 9.62 -5.09 -9.56
CA SER A 6 10.65 -5.78 -8.78
C SER A 6 10.04 -6.30 -7.48
N TYR A 7 10.05 -7.61 -7.27
CA TYR A 7 9.49 -8.26 -6.08
C TYR A 7 10.47 -8.31 -4.90
N ASP A 8 11.77 -8.09 -5.14
CA ASP A 8 12.79 -8.13 -4.10
C ASP A 8 13.64 -6.84 -4.08
N PRO A 9 13.04 -5.69 -3.72
CA PRO A 9 13.78 -4.43 -3.63
C PRO A 9 14.85 -4.43 -2.52
N LEU A 10 14.73 -5.30 -1.52
CA LEU A 10 15.63 -5.35 -0.35
C LEU A 10 16.70 -6.46 -0.42
N GLY A 11 16.73 -7.26 -1.49
CA GLY A 11 17.63 -8.41 -1.63
C GLY A 11 17.37 -9.55 -0.64
N SER A 12 16.18 -9.54 -0.02
CA SER A 12 15.69 -10.57 0.89
C SER A 12 14.19 -10.69 0.72
N ALA A 13 13.75 -11.85 0.22
CA ALA A 13 12.34 -12.15 0.02
C ALA A 13 11.50 -11.96 1.30
N VAL A 14 12.06 -12.26 2.48
CA VAL A 14 11.37 -12.10 3.77
C VAL A 14 11.17 -10.61 4.10
N ALA A 15 12.22 -9.79 3.96
CA ALA A 15 12.13 -8.36 4.25
C ALA A 15 11.19 -7.65 3.26
N SER A 16 11.30 -7.99 1.97
CA SER A 16 10.45 -7.47 0.91
C SER A 16 8.97 -7.84 1.13
N THR A 17 8.70 -9.07 1.58
CA THR A 17 7.33 -9.51 1.92
C THR A 17 6.79 -8.81 3.16
N ALA A 18 7.60 -8.68 4.22
CA ALA A 18 7.20 -7.98 5.44
C ALA A 18 6.84 -6.52 5.16
N LEU A 19 7.62 -5.85 4.30
CA LEU A 19 7.33 -4.50 3.86
C LEU A 19 6.03 -4.42 3.05
N ALA A 20 5.82 -5.34 2.11
CA ALA A 20 4.59 -5.41 1.33
C ALA A 20 3.34 -5.67 2.19
N ALA A 21 3.49 -6.30 3.36
CA ALA A 21 2.40 -6.57 4.30
C ALA A 21 2.02 -5.37 5.19
N LEU A 22 2.86 -4.33 5.28
CA LEU A 22 2.64 -3.17 6.17
C LEU A 22 1.29 -2.46 5.96
N PRO A 23 0.81 -2.17 4.75
CA PRO A 23 -0.46 -1.47 4.56
C PRO A 23 -1.65 -2.27 5.14
N VAL A 24 -1.60 -3.59 4.98
CA VAL A 24 -2.62 -4.50 5.53
C VAL A 24 -2.52 -4.54 7.05
N ALA A 25 -1.32 -4.60 7.61
CA ALA A 25 -1.11 -4.55 9.06
C ALA A 25 -1.63 -3.23 9.67
N VAL A 26 -1.43 -2.10 8.99
CA VAL A 26 -1.93 -0.78 9.41
C VAL A 26 -3.45 -0.75 9.38
N LEU A 27 -4.08 -1.20 8.29
CA LEU A 27 -5.53 -1.26 8.15
C LEU A 27 -6.16 -2.14 9.24
N LEU A 28 -5.69 -3.38 9.35
CA LEU A 28 -6.20 -4.35 10.32
C LEU A 28 -5.92 -3.90 11.75
N GLY A 29 -4.74 -3.36 12.04
CA GLY A 29 -4.40 -2.80 13.35
C GLY A 29 -5.31 -1.65 13.74
N CYS A 30 -5.65 -0.75 12.82
CA CYS A 30 -6.60 0.34 13.08
C CYS A 30 -8.01 -0.18 13.36
N ILE A 31 -8.49 -1.17 12.59
CA ILE A 31 -9.83 -1.76 12.78
C ILE A 31 -9.87 -2.55 14.09
N ALA A 32 -8.88 -3.42 14.34
CA ALA A 32 -8.79 -4.24 15.54
C ALA A 32 -8.65 -3.41 16.81
N SER A 33 -8.07 -2.20 16.72
CA SER A 33 -7.99 -1.29 17.86
C SER A 33 -9.36 -0.79 18.34
N GLY A 34 -10.40 -0.86 17.50
CA GLY A 34 -11.76 -0.36 17.79
C GLY A 34 -11.85 1.15 18.04
N ARG A 35 -10.72 1.89 17.95
CA ARG A 35 -10.62 3.31 18.29
C ARG A 35 -10.62 4.24 17.08
N VAL A 36 -10.53 3.68 15.87
CA VAL A 36 -10.40 4.44 14.62
C VAL A 36 -11.63 4.19 13.75
N LYS A 37 -12.23 5.25 13.20
CA LYS A 37 -13.36 5.12 12.27
C LYS A 37 -12.88 4.42 10.99
N ALA A 38 -13.73 3.58 10.40
CA ALA A 38 -13.37 2.76 9.23
C ALA A 38 -12.79 3.57 8.06
N HIS A 39 -13.34 4.75 7.76
CA HIS A 39 -12.80 5.63 6.70
C HIS A 39 -11.40 6.18 7.01
N VAL A 40 -11.10 6.45 8.28
CA VAL A 40 -9.75 6.89 8.70
C VAL A 40 -8.76 5.73 8.60
N ALA A 41 -9.17 4.52 9.00
CA ALA A 41 -8.36 3.32 8.84
C ALA A 41 -8.04 3.05 7.36
N ALA A 42 -9.03 3.20 6.47
CA ALA A 42 -8.86 3.07 5.03
C ALA A 42 -7.88 4.12 4.46
N LEU A 43 -7.99 5.39 4.89
CA LEU A 43 -7.05 6.45 4.47
C LEU A 43 -5.63 6.19 4.95
N LEU A 44 -5.43 5.70 6.18
CA LEU A 44 -4.12 5.33 6.69
C LEU A 44 -3.51 4.12 5.94
N GLY A 45 -4.33 3.11 5.65
CA GLY A 45 -3.93 1.97 4.80
C GLY A 45 -3.53 2.42 3.40
N LEU A 46 -4.30 3.33 2.78
CA LEU A 46 -3.99 3.88 1.47
C LEU A 46 -2.70 4.70 1.47
N ALA A 47 -2.52 5.58 2.46
CA ALA A 47 -1.32 6.41 2.59
C ALA A 47 -0.05 5.57 2.76
N THR A 48 -0.13 4.53 3.58
CA THR A 48 1.00 3.60 3.78
C THR A 48 1.29 2.76 2.53
N ALA A 49 0.27 2.31 1.81
CA ALA A 49 0.44 1.64 0.52
C ALA A 49 1.12 2.54 -0.52
N LEU A 50 0.67 3.78 -0.66
CA LEU A 50 1.26 4.77 -1.58
C LEU A 50 2.72 5.06 -1.25
N ALA A 51 3.04 5.27 0.03
CA ALA A 51 4.40 5.53 0.48
C ALA A 51 5.36 4.38 0.14
N ILE A 52 4.93 3.13 0.33
CA ILE A 52 5.76 1.95 0.06
C ILE A 52 5.86 1.70 -1.46
N ALA A 53 4.76 1.84 -2.20
CA ALA A 53 4.73 1.65 -3.66
C ALA A 53 5.69 2.60 -4.38
N VAL A 54 5.65 3.89 -4.02
CA VAL A 54 6.49 4.90 -4.67
C VAL A 54 7.91 4.92 -4.09
N GLY A 55 8.03 4.84 -2.77
CA GLY A 55 9.31 5.00 -2.08
C GLY A 55 10.22 3.77 -2.12
N VAL A 56 9.66 2.56 -2.06
CA VAL A 56 10.47 1.33 -1.92
C VAL A 56 10.36 0.42 -3.14
N LEU A 57 9.16 0.23 -3.67
CA LEU A 57 8.96 -0.60 -4.87
C LEU A 57 9.37 0.12 -6.16
N GLY A 58 9.59 1.44 -6.11
CA GLY A 58 9.97 2.23 -7.28
C GLY A 58 8.87 2.32 -8.33
N MET A 59 7.60 2.22 -7.91
CA MET A 59 6.46 2.36 -8.80
C MET A 59 6.31 3.83 -9.23
N PRO A 60 6.15 4.13 -10.53
CA PRO A 60 5.99 5.51 -10.99
C PRO A 60 4.73 6.13 -10.39
N LEU A 61 4.84 7.35 -9.88
CA LEU A 61 3.79 8.03 -9.14
C LEU A 61 2.46 8.08 -9.90
N GLY A 62 2.50 8.32 -11.21
CA GLY A 62 1.31 8.33 -12.06
C GLY A 62 0.56 6.99 -12.07
N ALA A 63 1.28 5.87 -12.09
CA ALA A 63 0.67 4.54 -12.03
C ALA A 63 0.13 4.23 -10.62
N ALA A 64 0.85 4.64 -9.57
CA ALA A 64 0.41 4.44 -8.19
C ALA A 64 -0.89 5.22 -7.87
N LEU A 65 -0.98 6.47 -8.33
CA LEU A 65 -2.18 7.29 -8.20
C LEU A 65 -3.33 6.75 -9.05
N ALA A 66 -3.05 6.33 -10.30
CA ALA A 66 -4.07 5.71 -11.15
C ALA A 66 -4.64 4.44 -10.52
N ALA A 67 -3.79 3.56 -9.98
CA ALA A 67 -4.20 2.35 -9.27
C ALA A 67 -5.02 2.66 -8.00
N SER A 68 -4.63 3.71 -7.27
CA SER A 68 -5.39 4.17 -6.09
C SER A 68 -6.77 4.70 -6.47
N ALA A 69 -6.85 5.47 -7.56
CA ALA A 69 -8.10 6.03 -8.06
C ALA A 69 -9.04 4.94 -8.60
N THR A 70 -8.53 3.97 -9.36
CA THR A 70 -9.33 2.83 -9.79
C THR A 70 -9.76 1.98 -8.60
N GLY A 71 -8.88 1.73 -7.64
CA GLY A 71 -9.24 1.03 -6.39
C GLY A 71 -10.34 1.75 -5.61
N ALA A 72 -10.28 3.07 -5.50
CA ALA A 72 -11.32 3.87 -4.84
C ALA A 72 -12.65 3.86 -5.62
N ALA A 73 -12.60 3.95 -6.96
CA ALA A 73 -13.79 3.95 -7.81
C ALA A 73 -14.52 2.60 -7.81
N TYR A 74 -13.78 1.48 -7.77
CA TYR A 74 -14.33 0.12 -7.73
C TYR A 74 -14.56 -0.41 -6.30
N GLY A 75 -14.10 0.31 -5.26
CA GLY A 75 -14.20 -0.09 -3.86
C GLY A 75 -15.40 0.50 -3.11
N LEU A 76 -16.23 1.33 -3.78
CA LEU A 76 -17.53 1.81 -3.29
C LEU A 76 -18.62 0.76 -3.49
#